data_AF-A0A6M4PA43-F1
#
_entry.id   AF-A0A6M4PA43-F1
#
_cell.length_a   1.000
_cell.length_b   1.000
_cell.length_c   1.000
_cell.angle_alpha   90.00
_cell.angle_beta   90.00
_cell.angle_gamma   90.00
#
_symmetry.space_group_name_H-M   'P 1'
#
loop_
_entity.id
_entity.type
_entity.pdbx_description
1 polymer ?
#
loop_
_entity_poly.entity_id
_entity_poly.type
_entity_poly.pdbx_seq_one_letter_code
_entity_poly.pdbx_strand_id
1 'polypeptide(L)'
;MAALATTSSLSDYHRLSISSYREPLRKGKTESIKLNYTYCGKPYSYSINLSRTACHFGGYRHWFNCPKCSSRISVLYRKGIYVCRRCVGLGYQSQLQQPIDRQFDRLSAIRARLEWQRGIAHGIGQRPKGMHRTTYDKLMNEYDQLIQKLLGKYRNDY
;
A
#
# COMPACT_ATOMS: atom_id res chain seq x y z
N MET A 1 2.67 4.24 27.17
CA MET A 1 1.94 4.80 26.01
C MET A 1 2.64 4.40 24.72
N ALA A 2 1.98 3.62 23.85
CA ALA A 2 2.48 3.45 22.48
C ALA A 2 2.27 4.78 21.73
N ALA A 3 3.35 5.38 21.22
CA ALA A 3 3.24 6.59 20.43
C ALA A 3 2.36 6.29 19.20
N LEU A 4 1.38 7.15 18.94
CA LEU A 4 0.63 7.11 17.68
C LEU A 4 1.63 7.22 16.53
N ALA A 5 1.51 6.32 15.55
CA ALA A 5 2.37 6.38 14.36
C ALA A 5 2.04 7.65 13.56
N THR A 6 2.77 8.73 13.82
CA THR A 6 2.66 10.02 13.11
C THR A 6 3.44 10.03 11.79
N THR A 7 4.15 8.95 11.47
CA THR A 7 4.89 8.80 10.22
C THR A 7 3.94 8.52 9.07
N SER A 8 3.92 9.39 8.06
CA SER A 8 3.11 9.21 6.85
C SER A 8 3.41 7.86 6.17
N SER A 9 2.37 7.15 5.76
CA SER A 9 2.41 5.90 5.01
C SER A 9 2.57 6.15 3.51
N LEU A 10 3.08 5.16 2.76
CA LEU A 10 3.10 5.21 1.29
C LEU A 10 1.70 5.30 0.67
N SER A 11 0.67 4.84 1.38
CA SER A 11 -0.75 4.95 0.94
C SER A 11 -1.23 6.39 0.87
N ASP A 12 -0.61 7.31 1.60
CA ASP A 12 -1.08 8.68 1.75
C ASP A 12 -0.70 9.55 0.53
N TYR A 13 0.14 9.01 -0.36
CA TYR A 13 0.66 9.69 -1.53
C TYR A 13 0.08 9.12 -2.81
N HIS A 14 -0.22 10.01 -3.78
CA HIS A 14 -0.63 9.58 -5.11
C HIS A 14 0.53 8.85 -5.80
N ARG A 15 0.27 7.63 -6.31
CA ARG A 15 1.26 6.76 -6.95
C ARG A 15 1.20 6.87 -8.47
N LEU A 16 2.36 6.97 -9.11
CA LEU A 16 2.52 6.89 -10.56
C LEU A 16 3.37 5.67 -10.90
N SER A 17 2.73 4.65 -11.49
CA SER A 17 3.42 3.42 -11.90
C SER A 17 3.80 3.50 -13.37
N ILE A 18 4.97 2.96 -13.72
CA ILE A 18 5.41 2.89 -15.12
C ILE A 18 4.51 2.00 -15.96
N SER A 19 3.81 1.05 -15.31
CA SER A 19 2.81 0.20 -15.96
C SER A 19 1.64 1.00 -16.55
N SER A 20 1.35 2.19 -16.02
CA SER A 20 0.30 3.08 -16.55
C SER A 20 0.65 3.65 -17.92
N TYR A 21 1.93 3.62 -18.31
CA TYR A 21 2.43 4.14 -19.59
C TYR A 21 2.84 3.03 -20.57
N ARG A 22 2.33 1.80 -20.41
CA ARG A 22 2.66 0.66 -21.29
C ARG A 22 2.45 0.96 -22.78
N GLU A 23 1.29 1.51 -23.14
CA GLU A 23 0.96 1.79 -24.54
C GLU A 23 1.88 2.84 -25.19
N PRO A 24 2.13 4.01 -24.56
CA PRO A 24 3.13 4.97 -25.05
C PRO A 24 4.54 4.39 -25.19
N LEU A 25 4.97 3.57 -24.23
CA LEU A 25 6.32 2.98 -24.21
C LEU A 25 6.51 1.91 -25.29
N ARG A 26 5.42 1.24 -25.69
CA ARG A 26 5.42 0.22 -26.76
C ARG A 26 5.55 0.83 -28.16
N LYS A 27 5.04 2.05 -28.37
CA LYS A 27 4.96 2.70 -29.69
C LYS A 27 6.23 3.42 -30.13
N GLY A 28 7.25 3.59 -29.28
CA GLY A 28 8.50 4.22 -29.69
C GLY A 28 9.49 4.48 -28.56
N LYS A 29 10.71 4.87 -28.96
CA LYS A 29 11.88 5.24 -28.14
C LYS A 29 11.61 6.54 -27.35
N THR A 30 10.61 6.53 -26.48
CA THR A 30 10.29 7.67 -25.62
C THR A 30 11.32 7.78 -24.50
N GLU A 31 12.10 8.85 -24.53
CA GLU A 31 13.16 9.10 -23.56
C GLU A 31 12.64 9.88 -22.34
N SER A 32 11.45 10.49 -22.43
CA SER A 32 10.81 11.18 -21.31
C SER A 32 9.27 11.15 -21.39
N ILE A 33 8.61 11.32 -20.25
CA ILE A 33 7.15 11.45 -20.12
C ILE A 33 6.82 12.83 -19.57
N LYS A 34 5.92 13.56 -20.23
CA LYS A 34 5.38 14.83 -19.74
C LYS A 34 4.29 14.56 -18.69
N LEU A 35 4.40 15.25 -17.56
CA LEU A 35 3.41 15.24 -16.49
C LEU A 35 2.76 16.62 -16.39
N ASN A 36 1.43 16.64 -16.37
CA ASN A 36 0.62 17.83 -16.15
C ASN A 36 -0.39 17.52 -15.05
N TYR A 37 -0.32 18.24 -13.93
CA TYR A 37 -1.26 18.09 -12.82
C TYR A 37 -1.29 19.34 -11.94
N THR A 38 -2.33 19.44 -11.12
CA THR A 38 -2.44 20.47 -10.08
C THR A 38 -2.17 19.86 -8.70
N TYR A 39 -1.49 20.60 -7.85
CA TYR A 39 -1.22 20.21 -6.46
C TYR A 39 -1.26 21.46 -5.57
N CYS A 40 -2.09 21.43 -4.52
CA CYS A 40 -2.32 22.57 -3.62
C CYS A 40 -2.62 23.88 -4.38
N GLY A 41 -3.45 23.81 -5.43
CA GLY A 41 -3.82 24.97 -6.25
C GLY A 41 -2.75 25.44 -7.25
N LYS A 42 -1.54 24.86 -7.23
CA LYS A 42 -0.46 25.22 -8.17
C LYS A 42 -0.40 24.24 -9.34
N PRO A 43 -0.31 24.71 -10.60
CA PRO A 43 -0.10 23.85 -11.75
C PRO A 43 1.37 23.42 -11.83
N TYR A 44 1.58 22.14 -12.13
CA TYR A 44 2.89 21.55 -12.38
C TYR A 44 2.92 20.96 -13.79
N SER A 45 3.89 21.39 -14.60
CA SER A 45 4.17 20.84 -15.93
C SER A 45 5.67 20.62 -16.08
N TYR A 46 6.08 19.36 -16.21
CA TYR A 46 7.49 18.99 -16.42
C TYR A 46 7.62 17.58 -17.00
N SER A 47 8.80 17.22 -17.49
CA SER A 47 9.10 15.89 -18.01
C SER A 47 9.90 15.04 -17.01
N ILE A 48 9.66 13.74 -17.01
CA ILE A 48 10.44 12.74 -16.29
C ILE A 48 11.17 11.87 -17.29
N ASN A 49 12.48 11.76 -17.13
CA ASN A 49 13.31 10.93 -17.99
C ASN A 49 13.04 9.44 -17.76
N LEU A 50 13.18 8.68 -18.82
CA LEU A 50 13.01 7.25 -18.85
C LEU A 50 14.35 6.58 -19.12
N SER A 51 14.51 5.38 -18.55
CA SER A 51 15.59 4.49 -18.93
C SER A 51 15.03 3.10 -19.22
N ARG A 52 15.82 2.30 -19.93
CA ARG A 52 15.46 0.93 -20.31
C ARG A 52 16.61 0.00 -20.00
N THR A 53 16.26 -1.22 -19.59
CA THR A 53 17.20 -2.32 -19.40
C THR A 53 16.77 -3.48 -20.29
N ALA A 54 17.70 -4.08 -21.04
CA ALA A 54 17.41 -5.26 -21.84
C ALA A 54 17.05 -6.44 -20.92
N CYS A 55 16.05 -7.23 -21.32
CA CYS A 55 15.65 -8.43 -20.60
C CYS A 55 16.30 -9.67 -21.24
N HIS A 56 16.61 -10.68 -20.40
CA HIS A 56 17.27 -11.92 -20.83
C HIS A 56 16.52 -12.67 -21.95
N PHE A 57 15.19 -12.68 -21.89
CA PHE A 57 14.32 -13.36 -22.88
C PHE A 57 13.78 -12.41 -23.96
N GLY A 58 14.50 -11.32 -24.24
CA GLY A 58 14.08 -10.30 -25.20
C GLY A 58 13.18 -9.22 -24.61
N GLY A 59 13.08 -8.09 -25.34
CA GLY A 59 12.36 -6.90 -24.92
C GLY A 59 13.11 -6.01 -23.92
N TYR A 60 12.41 -5.01 -23.40
CA TYR A 60 12.99 -4.00 -22.50
C TYR A 60 12.12 -3.81 -21.27
N ARG A 61 12.77 -3.70 -20.12
CA ARG A 61 12.16 -3.19 -18.89
C ARG A 61 12.36 -1.69 -18.80
N HIS A 62 11.26 -0.95 -18.82
CA HIS A 62 11.27 0.51 -18.67
C HIS A 62 11.30 0.92 -17.21
N TRP A 63 11.98 2.03 -16.94
CA TRP A 63 12.13 2.65 -15.61
C TRP A 63 11.92 4.15 -15.72
N PHE A 64 11.35 4.74 -14.67
CA PHE A 64 11.46 6.18 -14.45
C PHE A 64 12.83 6.49 -13.84
N ASN A 65 13.39 7.64 -14.23
CA ASN A 65 14.52 8.23 -13.53
C ASN A 65 13.97 9.25 -12.53
N CYS A 66 14.25 9.05 -11.25
CA CYS A 66 13.75 9.98 -10.23
C CYS A 66 14.33 11.39 -10.44
N PRO A 67 13.51 12.45 -10.48
CA PRO A 67 14.01 13.83 -10.69
C PRO A 67 14.99 14.33 -9.61
N LYS A 68 14.95 13.74 -8.40
CA LYS A 68 15.78 14.19 -7.26
C LYS A 68 17.08 13.38 -7.08
N CYS A 69 17.05 12.07 -7.32
CA CYS A 69 18.20 11.19 -7.07
C CYS A 69 18.67 10.41 -8.29
N SER A 70 18.05 10.63 -9.45
CA SER A 70 18.37 9.99 -10.75
C SER A 70 18.36 8.45 -10.76
N SER A 71 17.92 7.82 -9.67
CA SER A 71 17.81 6.37 -9.57
C SER A 71 16.70 5.86 -10.49
N ARG A 72 16.88 4.63 -10.99
CA ARG A 72 15.87 3.90 -11.77
C ARG A 72 14.81 3.31 -10.84
N ILE A 73 13.55 3.69 -11.02
CA ILE A 73 12.43 3.23 -10.18
C ILE A 73 11.18 2.97 -11.05
N SER A 74 10.34 2.02 -10.65
CA SER A 74 9.08 1.69 -11.33
C SER A 74 7.87 2.52 -10.85
N VAL A 75 7.92 3.07 -9.64
CA VAL A 75 6.83 3.83 -9.01
C VAL A 75 7.33 5.13 -8.40
N LEU A 76 6.72 6.24 -8.79
CA LEU A 76 6.94 7.56 -8.18
C LEU A 76 5.75 7.95 -7.30
N TYR A 77 6.00 8.77 -6.30
CA TYR A 77 5.03 9.26 -5.33
C TYR A 77 4.97 10.78 -5.37
N ARG A 78 3.77 11.36 -5.31
CA ARG A 78 3.55 12.81 -5.41
C ARG A 78 3.61 13.50 -4.05
N LYS A 79 4.66 14.29 -3.80
CA LYS A 79 4.78 15.22 -2.65
C LYS A 79 5.19 16.60 -3.18
N GLY A 80 4.25 17.31 -3.79
CA GLY A 80 4.54 18.47 -4.64
C GLY A 80 5.01 18.03 -6.02
N ILE A 81 6.19 17.40 -6.09
CA ILE A 81 6.74 16.74 -7.29
C ILE A 81 6.66 15.20 -7.16
N TYR A 82 6.65 14.50 -8.29
CA TYR A 82 6.80 13.05 -8.35
C TYR A 82 8.25 12.64 -8.11
N VAL A 83 8.50 11.92 -7.02
CA VAL A 83 9.83 11.45 -6.62
C VAL A 83 9.76 10.01 -6.11
N CYS A 84 10.92 9.37 -5.97
CA CYS A 84 10.98 8.00 -5.48
C CYS A 84 10.70 7.92 -3.99
N ARG A 85 10.32 6.73 -3.51
CA ARG A 85 10.08 6.45 -2.08
C ARG A 85 11.19 6.96 -1.16
N ARG A 86 12.45 6.70 -1.50
CA ARG A 86 13.62 7.14 -0.70
C ARG A 86 13.67 8.66 -0.59
N CYS A 87 13.39 9.37 -1.67
CA CYS A 87 13.39 10.84 -1.72
C CYS A 87 12.24 11.48 -0.95
N VAL A 88 11.10 10.79 -0.81
CA VAL A 88 10.00 11.24 0.06
C VAL A 88 10.33 11.01 1.54
N GLY A 89 11.34 10.20 1.85
CA GLY A 89 11.74 9.88 3.22
C GLY A 89 10.86 8.81 3.86
N LEU A 90 10.20 7.98 3.05
CA LEU A 90 9.22 7.00 3.56
C LEU A 90 9.89 5.64 3.81
N GLY A 91 9.77 5.15 5.05
CA GLY A 91 10.01 3.76 5.42
C GLY A 91 9.11 2.79 4.65
N TYR A 92 9.35 1.48 4.75
CA TYR A 92 8.39 0.51 4.23
C TYR A 92 7.18 0.51 5.16
N GLN A 93 5.97 0.35 4.63
CA GLN A 93 4.77 0.29 5.47
C GLN A 93 4.87 -0.81 6.54
N SER A 94 5.48 -1.95 6.19
CA SER A 94 5.76 -3.04 7.10
C SER A 94 6.68 -2.69 8.27
N GLN A 95 7.54 -1.67 8.12
CA GLN A 95 8.40 -1.15 9.19
C GLN A 95 7.66 -0.20 10.14
N LEU A 96 6.56 0.40 9.67
CA LEU A 96 5.72 1.30 10.46
C LEU A 96 4.56 0.57 11.14
N GLN A 97 4.24 -0.65 10.70
CA GLN A 97 3.21 -1.49 11.32
C GLN A 97 3.59 -1.86 12.75
N GLN A 98 2.80 -1.38 13.70
CA GLN A 98 2.90 -1.78 15.09
C GLN A 98 2.38 -3.23 15.26
N PRO A 99 2.78 -3.93 16.33
CA PRO A 99 2.25 -5.27 16.62
C PRO A 99 0.72 -5.32 16.69
N ILE A 100 0.09 -4.22 17.12
CA ILE A 100 -1.37 -4.11 17.20
C ILE A 100 -2.02 -4.01 15.81
N ASP A 101 -1.39 -3.31 14.86
CA ASP A 101 -1.88 -3.20 13.48
C ASP A 101 -1.97 -4.57 12.82
N ARG A 102 -0.97 -5.44 13.06
CA ARG A 102 -0.98 -6.82 12.55
C ARG A 102 -2.14 -7.64 13.11
N GLN A 103 -2.53 -7.39 14.37
CA GLN A 103 -3.67 -8.06 14.98
C GLN A 103 -4.99 -7.58 14.35
N PHE A 104 -5.13 -6.27 14.11
CA PHE A 104 -6.30 -5.71 13.41
C PHE A 104 -6.40 -6.16 11.96
N ASP A 105 -5.28 -6.27 11.23
CA ASP A 105 -5.23 -6.79 9.86
C ASP A 105 -5.68 -8.26 9.82
N ARG A 106 -5.22 -9.06 10.78
CA ARG A 106 -5.62 -10.47 10.89
C ARG A 106 -7.10 -10.63 11.21
N LEU A 107 -7.64 -9.81 12.11
CA LEU A 107 -9.08 -9.76 12.37
C LEU A 107 -9.89 -9.32 11.14
N SER A 108 -9.39 -8.34 10.40
CA SER A 108 -10.02 -7.89 9.15
C SER A 108 -10.04 -9.01 8.10
N ALA A 109 -8.96 -9.80 8.00
CA ALA A 109 -8.89 -10.95 7.10
C ALA A 109 -9.87 -12.07 7.49
N ILE A 110 -10.01 -12.36 8.80
CA ILE A 110 -11.00 -13.34 9.29
C ILE A 110 -12.41 -12.85 8.99
N ARG A 111 -12.73 -11.59 9.31
CA ARG A 111 -14.03 -10.99 8.99
C ARG A 111 -14.34 -11.06 7.49
N ALA A 112 -13.37 -10.74 6.64
CA ALA A 112 -13.54 -10.83 5.18
C ALA A 112 -13.85 -12.27 4.73
N ARG A 113 -13.17 -13.28 5.29
CA ARG A 113 -13.47 -14.71 5.02
C ARG A 113 -14.85 -15.13 5.51
N LEU A 114 -15.31 -14.54 6.61
CA LEU A 114 -16.65 -14.74 7.15
C LEU A 114 -17.70 -13.87 6.46
N GLU A 115 -17.33 -13.12 5.42
CA GLU A 115 -18.21 -12.18 4.69
C GLU A 115 -18.85 -11.12 5.62
N TRP A 116 -18.18 -10.80 6.72
CA TRP A 116 -18.62 -9.80 7.68
C TRP A 116 -18.10 -8.42 7.33
N GLN A 117 -18.87 -7.40 7.72
CA GLN A 117 -18.45 -6.02 7.58
C GLN A 117 -17.14 -5.77 8.33
N ARG A 118 -16.23 -5.05 7.68
CA ARG A 118 -14.90 -4.75 8.23
C ARG A 118 -15.02 -3.83 9.43
N GLY A 119 -14.31 -4.16 10.51
CA GLY A 119 -14.23 -3.36 11.74
C GLY A 119 -14.88 -4.05 12.94
N ILE A 120 -14.23 -3.97 14.10
CA ILE A 120 -14.66 -4.66 15.32
C ILE A 120 -15.99 -4.14 15.87
N ALA A 121 -16.26 -2.85 15.66
CA ALA A 121 -17.48 -2.18 16.08
C ALA A 121 -18.76 -2.71 15.40
N HIS A 122 -18.65 -3.37 14.24
CA HIS A 122 -19.83 -3.88 13.51
C HIS A 122 -20.40 -5.20 14.06
N GLY A 123 -19.90 -5.69 15.19
CA GLY A 123 -20.41 -6.90 15.83
C GLY A 123 -20.09 -8.19 15.06
N ILE A 124 -20.67 -9.30 15.52
CA ILE A 124 -20.47 -10.64 14.98
C ILE A 124 -21.62 -10.93 14.00
N GLY A 125 -21.29 -11.38 12.78
CA GLY A 125 -22.28 -11.75 11.76
C GLY A 125 -22.66 -13.23 11.81
N GLN A 126 -23.42 -13.69 10.82
CA GLN A 126 -23.77 -15.11 10.67
C GLN A 126 -22.70 -15.87 9.90
N ARG A 127 -22.64 -17.20 10.06
CA ARG A 127 -21.78 -18.07 9.25
C ARG A 127 -22.17 -17.99 7.76
N PRO A 128 -21.22 -17.78 6.84
CA PRO A 128 -21.49 -17.82 5.40
C PRO A 128 -22.12 -19.12 4.93
N LYS A 129 -23.00 -19.02 3.93
CA LYS A 129 -23.62 -20.18 3.30
C LYS A 129 -22.55 -21.00 2.57
N GLY A 130 -22.52 -22.31 2.78
CA GLY A 130 -21.55 -23.22 2.15
C GLY A 130 -20.21 -23.37 2.88
N MET A 131 -19.93 -22.59 3.93
CA MET A 131 -18.73 -22.77 4.73
C MET A 131 -18.88 -23.95 5.69
N HIS A 132 -17.96 -24.92 5.66
CA HIS A 132 -18.01 -26.07 6.58
C HIS A 132 -17.95 -25.63 8.05
N ARG A 133 -18.73 -26.28 8.94
CA ARG A 133 -18.86 -25.88 10.35
C ARG A 133 -17.51 -25.88 11.07
N THR A 134 -16.68 -26.91 10.84
CA THR A 134 -15.34 -26.96 11.46
C THR A 134 -14.41 -25.84 11.01
N THR A 135 -14.55 -25.35 9.77
CA THR A 135 -13.78 -24.20 9.28
C THR A 135 -14.25 -22.91 9.96
N TYR A 136 -15.57 -22.75 10.09
CA TYR A 136 -16.16 -21.63 10.82
C TYR A 136 -15.71 -21.60 12.28
N ASP A 137 -15.79 -22.73 12.98
CA ASP A 137 -15.41 -22.82 14.40
C ASP A 137 -13.92 -22.50 14.61
N LYS A 138 -13.05 -22.95 13.69
CA LYS A 138 -11.61 -22.60 13.71
C LYS A 138 -11.39 -21.09 13.53
N LEU A 139 -12.07 -20.47 12.58
CA LEU A 139 -11.98 -19.02 12.35
C LEU A 139 -12.51 -18.23 13.55
N MET A 140 -13.59 -18.70 14.19
CA MET A 140 -14.16 -18.08 15.39
C MET A 140 -13.23 -18.20 16.60
N ASN A 141 -12.64 -19.38 16.84
CA ASN A 141 -11.65 -19.53 17.91
C ASN A 141 -10.46 -18.59 17.73
N GLU A 142 -9.97 -18.45 16.49
CA GLU A 142 -8.89 -17.51 16.18
C GLU A 142 -9.32 -16.04 16.38
N TYR A 143 -10.54 -15.70 15.96
CA TYR A 143 -11.14 -14.39 16.16
C TYR A 143 -11.22 -14.03 17.65
N ASP A 144 -11.77 -14.92 18.48
CA ASP A 144 -11.94 -14.69 19.91
C ASP A 144 -10.60 -14.55 20.64
N GLN A 145 -9.60 -15.36 20.30
CA GLN A 145 -8.26 -15.23 20.86
C GLN A 145 -7.61 -13.88 20.51
N LEU A 146 -7.82 -13.39 19.29
CA LEU A 146 -7.30 -12.08 18.87
C LEU A 146 -8.03 -10.94 19.58
N ILE A 147 -9.35 -11.01 19.71
CA ILE A 147 -10.14 -10.03 20.47
C ILE A 147 -9.72 -10.00 21.93
N GLN A 148 -9.54 -11.15 22.57
CA GLN A 148 -9.07 -11.23 23.96
C GLN A 148 -7.67 -10.63 24.12
N LYS A 149 -6.75 -10.87 23.18
CA LYS A 149 -5.42 -10.24 23.20
C LYS A 149 -5.48 -8.72 23.05
N LEU A 150 -6.40 -8.20 22.24
CA LEU A 150 -6.58 -6.76 22.07
C LEU A 150 -7.21 -6.10 23.31
N LEU A 151 -8.29 -6.69 23.83
CA LEU A 151 -9.00 -6.19 25.01
C LEU A 151 -8.16 -6.33 26.30
N GLY A 152 -7.42 -7.44 26.44
CA GLY A 152 -6.53 -7.69 27.57
C GLY A 152 -5.32 -6.76 27.62
N LYS A 153 -4.85 -6.25 26.47
CA LYS A 153 -3.87 -5.16 26.45
C LYS A 153 -4.49 -3.83 26.86
N TYR A 154 -5.70 -3.53 26.39
CA TYR A 154 -6.43 -2.29 26.73
C TYR A 154 -6.72 -2.12 28.23
N ARG A 155 -6.84 -3.22 28.99
CA ARG A 155 -7.06 -3.20 30.46
C ARG A 155 -5.79 -2.92 31.28
N ASN A 156 -4.60 -3.15 30.72
CA ASN A 156 -3.32 -3.00 31.44
C ASN A 156 -2.60 -1.68 31.16
N ASP A 157 -3.19 -0.80 30.34
CA ASP A 157 -2.59 0.48 29.91
C ASP A 157 -3.22 1.72 30.61
N TYR A 158 -3.98 1.53 31.71
CA TYR A 158 -4.56 2.58 32.56
C TYR A 158 -4.00 2.56 33.98
#